data_AF-A0A511N198-F1
#
_entry.id   AF-A0A511N198-F1
#
_cell.length_a   1.000
_cell.length_b   1.000
_cell.length_c   1.000
_cell.angle_alpha   90.00
_cell.angle_beta   90.00
_cell.angle_gamma   90.00
#
_symmetry.space_group_name_H-M   'P 1'
#
loop_
_entity.id
_entity.type
_entity.pdbx_description
1 polymer ?
#
loop_
_entity_poly.entity_id
_entity_poly.type
_entity_poly.pdbx_seq_one_letter_code
_entity_poly.pdbx_strand_id
1 'polypeptide(L)'
;MKRVIALSLLTLILGACAPKAAETGVTIYPQIYQVSPVESNQQQFTLQGRYLGSKDSGVIRIGANDQGEGGTVVPKENIVSWDENKIVFNVPANITPGGSFIIVEVAGKRSWAFSFSFSR
;
A
#
# COMPACT_ATOMS: atom_id res chain seq x y z
N MET A 1 -48.45 29.87 36.48
CA MET A 1 -47.81 30.84 35.58
C MET A 1 -46.33 30.49 35.46
N LYS A 2 -45.84 30.24 34.23
CA LYS A 2 -44.50 30.56 33.64
C LYS A 2 -43.33 30.69 34.65
N ARG A 3 -42.17 30.02 34.56
CA ARG A 3 -41.28 29.82 33.39
C ARG A 3 -40.25 28.69 33.62
N VAL A 4 -39.94 28.04 32.50
CA VAL A 4 -38.80 27.17 32.16
C VAL A 4 -37.46 27.87 32.44
N ILE A 5 -36.41 27.12 32.84
CA ILE A 5 -35.06 27.15 32.25
C ILE A 5 -34.39 25.80 32.52
N ALA A 6 -34.26 25.01 31.44
CA ALA A 6 -33.42 23.83 31.33
C ALA A 6 -31.97 24.28 31.13
N LEU A 7 -31.01 23.66 31.84
CA LEU A 7 -29.59 23.85 31.57
C LEU A 7 -28.89 22.50 31.34
N SER A 8 -28.80 22.16 30.06
CA SER A 8 -27.58 21.73 29.37
C SER A 8 -26.87 20.44 29.80
N LEU A 9 -27.34 19.31 29.24
CA LEU A 9 -26.46 18.24 28.78
C LEU A 9 -25.61 18.75 27.60
N LEU A 10 -24.29 18.80 27.72
CA LEU A 10 -23.38 18.80 26.56
C LEU A 10 -21.92 18.50 26.95
N THR A 11 -21.60 17.25 27.33
CA THR A 11 -20.20 16.81 27.34
C THR A 11 -19.86 16.24 25.96
N LEU A 12 -19.23 17.09 25.15
CA LEU A 12 -18.70 16.80 23.82
C LEU A 12 -17.72 15.62 23.87
N ILE A 13 -17.93 14.68 22.95
CA ILE A 13 -17.09 13.52 22.68
C ILE A 13 -15.89 13.99 21.85
N LEU A 14 -14.78 14.37 22.48
CA LEU A 14 -13.51 14.64 21.79
C LEU A 14 -12.76 13.32 21.57
N GLY A 15 -13.28 12.49 20.66
CA GLY A 15 -12.67 11.23 20.24
C GLY A 15 -12.24 11.19 18.77
N ALA A 16 -12.17 12.34 18.10
CA ALA A 16 -11.89 12.40 16.67
C ALA A 16 -10.41 12.73 16.39
N CYS A 17 -9.76 11.82 15.67
CA CYS A 17 -8.50 12.00 14.96
C CYS A 17 -7.23 12.01 15.83
N ALA A 18 -6.91 10.87 16.44
CA ALA A 18 -5.50 10.56 16.61
C ALA A 18 -4.94 10.22 15.21
N PRO A 19 -4.00 10.99 14.65
CA PRO A 19 -3.32 10.57 13.43
C PRO A 19 -2.70 9.20 13.69
N LYS A 20 -2.96 8.23 12.80
CA LYS A 20 -2.17 6.98 12.80
C LYS A 20 -0.71 7.41 12.75
N ALA A 21 0.07 7.02 13.76
CA ALA A 21 1.48 7.34 13.82
C ALA A 21 2.11 6.95 12.47
N ALA A 22 2.52 7.96 11.69
CA ALA A 22 3.42 7.71 10.59
C ALA A 22 4.66 7.08 11.23
N GLU A 23 5.09 5.92 10.72
CA GLU A 23 6.29 5.27 11.23
C GLU A 23 7.44 6.28 11.19
N THR A 24 7.93 6.62 12.38
CA THR A 24 8.89 7.69 12.61
C THR A 24 10.19 7.35 11.87
N GLY A 25 10.41 7.90 10.68
CA GLY A 25 11.67 7.71 9.95
C GLY A 25 11.59 7.72 8.41
N VAL A 26 10.42 7.51 7.80
CA VAL A 26 10.32 7.47 6.33
C VAL A 26 9.97 8.85 5.78
N THR A 27 10.97 9.64 5.42
CA THR A 27 10.78 10.97 4.80
C THR A 27 10.74 10.90 3.27
N ILE A 28 11.24 9.80 2.69
CA ILE A 28 11.46 9.64 1.26
C ILE A 28 10.35 8.78 0.64
N TYR A 29 9.87 9.17 -0.54
CA TYR A 29 8.91 8.35 -1.29
C TYR A 29 9.59 7.08 -1.83
N PRO A 30 8.95 5.90 -1.72
CA PRO A 30 9.49 4.68 -2.32
C PRO A 30 9.61 4.85 -3.83
N GLN A 31 10.65 4.28 -4.42
CA GLN A 31 10.91 4.39 -5.86
C GLN A 31 11.04 3.00 -6.47
N ILE A 32 10.27 2.72 -7.51
CA ILE A 32 10.37 1.50 -8.31
C ILE A 32 11.13 1.85 -9.60
N TYR A 33 12.15 1.07 -9.92
CA TYR A 33 12.93 1.23 -11.16
C TYR A 33 12.65 0.12 -12.16
N GLN A 34 12.29 -1.06 -11.66
CA GLN A 34 12.04 -2.22 -12.49
C GLN A 34 11.04 -3.16 -11.83
N VAL A 35 10.21 -3.77 -12.66
CA VAL A 35 9.41 -4.95 -12.33
C VAL A 35 9.73 -6.02 -13.38
N SER A 36 10.11 -7.21 -12.96
CA SER A 36 10.44 -8.31 -13.88
C SER A 36 9.89 -9.63 -13.37
N PRO A 37 9.38 -10.51 -14.25
CA PRO A 37 9.05 -11.87 -13.83
C PRO A 37 10.31 -12.61 -13.39
N VAL A 38 10.16 -13.57 -12.50
CA VAL A 38 11.22 -14.53 -12.18
C VAL A 38 11.19 -15.61 -13.26
N GLU A 39 12.34 -15.88 -13.89
CA GLU A 39 12.43 -16.70 -15.11
C GLU A 39 11.78 -18.09 -14.97
N SER A 40 11.84 -18.70 -13.78
CA SER A 40 11.29 -20.02 -13.50
C SER A 40 9.80 -20.02 -13.12
N ASN A 41 9.19 -18.85 -12.89
CA ASN A 41 7.81 -18.74 -12.44
C ASN A 41 7.19 -17.40 -12.89
N GLN A 42 6.39 -17.43 -13.96
CA GLN A 42 5.72 -16.24 -14.52
C GLN A 42 4.68 -15.61 -13.58
N GLN A 43 4.34 -16.26 -12.47
CA GLN A 43 3.49 -15.70 -11.42
C GLN A 43 4.28 -15.10 -10.26
N GLN A 44 5.61 -15.20 -10.27
CA GLN A 44 6.50 -14.56 -9.32
C GLN A 44 7.23 -13.39 -9.98
N PHE A 45 7.31 -12.27 -9.28
CA PHE A 45 7.92 -11.05 -9.79
C PHE A 45 8.94 -10.51 -8.80
N THR A 46 9.98 -9.91 -9.37
CA THR A 46 10.96 -9.09 -8.66
C THR A 46 10.68 -7.61 -8.94
N LEU A 47 10.47 -6.87 -7.87
CA LEU A 47 10.48 -5.40 -7.83
C LEU A 47 11.87 -4.94 -7.40
N GLN A 48 12.50 -4.07 -8.19
CA GLN A 48 13.74 -3.41 -7.82
C GLN A 48 13.49 -1.91 -7.67
N GLY A 49 14.12 -1.32 -6.66
CA GLY A 49 13.85 0.06 -6.28
C GLY A 49 14.73 0.57 -5.15
N ARG A 50 14.27 1.64 -4.49
CA ARG A 50 14.87 2.19 -3.26
C ARG A 50 13.78 2.64 -2.31
N TYR A 51 14.12 2.64 -1.02
CA TYR A 51 13.22 3.07 0.06
C TYR A 51 11.90 2.28 0.07
N LEU A 52 11.96 1.00 -0.35
CA LEU A 52 10.81 0.12 -0.44
C LEU A 52 10.31 -0.34 0.94
N GLY A 53 10.98 0.07 2.02
CA GLY A 53 10.65 -0.33 3.38
C GLY A 53 10.89 -1.81 3.60
N SER A 54 10.03 -2.44 4.39
CA SER A 54 10.03 -3.89 4.64
C SER A 54 8.61 -4.44 4.52
N LYS A 55 8.48 -5.77 4.61
CA LYS A 55 7.19 -6.46 4.69
C LYS A 55 6.29 -5.96 5.84
N ASP A 56 6.87 -5.34 6.86
CA ASP A 56 6.14 -4.87 8.03
C ASP A 56 5.75 -3.40 7.96
N SER A 57 6.53 -2.58 7.25
CA SER A 57 6.29 -1.13 7.10
C SER A 57 5.68 -0.73 5.75
N GLY A 58 5.61 -1.67 4.80
CA GLY A 58 5.15 -1.43 3.44
C GLY A 58 4.10 -2.41 2.94
N VAL A 59 3.40 -1.99 1.88
CA VAL A 59 2.47 -2.83 1.11
C VAL A 59 2.68 -2.66 -0.39
N ILE A 60 2.48 -3.74 -1.14
CA ILE A 60 2.43 -3.71 -2.61
C ILE A 60 0.97 -3.67 -3.02
N ARG A 61 0.63 -2.89 -4.04
CA ARG A 61 -0.70 -2.86 -4.65
C ARG A 61 -0.60 -3.06 -6.15
N ILE A 62 -1.41 -3.97 -6.67
CA ILE A 62 -1.47 -4.37 -8.08
C ILE A 62 -2.85 -4.02 -8.63
N GLY A 63 -2.94 -3.60 -9.89
CA GLY A 63 -4.23 -3.24 -10.50
C GLY A 63 -4.65 -1.81 -10.16
N ALA A 64 -3.72 -0.96 -9.73
CA ALA A 64 -3.99 0.45 -9.56
C ALA A 64 -4.13 1.16 -10.91
N ASN A 65 -4.76 2.34 -10.92
CA ASN A 65 -4.67 3.26 -12.06
C ASN A 65 -3.30 3.97 -12.09
N ASP A 66 -3.09 4.84 -13.08
CA ASP A 66 -1.88 5.64 -13.28
C ASP A 66 -1.62 6.65 -12.15
N GLN A 67 -2.63 6.97 -11.35
CA GLN A 67 -2.53 7.80 -10.14
C GLN A 67 -2.25 6.97 -8.87
N GLY A 68 -2.12 5.65 -8.97
CA GLY A 68 -1.90 4.76 -7.83
C GLY A 68 -3.15 4.51 -6.97
N GLU A 69 -4.34 4.76 -7.50
CA GLU A 69 -5.62 4.54 -6.83
C GLU A 69 -6.23 3.18 -7.21
N GLY A 70 -7.10 2.65 -6.35
CA GLY A 70 -7.78 1.37 -6.59
C GLY A 70 -6.87 0.17 -6.30
N GLY A 71 -6.94 -0.87 -7.13
CA GLY A 71 -6.10 -2.08 -7.02
C GLY A 71 -6.31 -2.94 -5.77
N THR A 72 -5.59 -4.06 -5.74
CA THR A 72 -5.60 -5.05 -4.66
C THR A 72 -4.25 -5.06 -3.96
N VAL A 73 -4.27 -5.05 -2.62
CA VAL A 73 -3.05 -5.21 -1.81
C VAL A 73 -2.57 -6.65 -1.90
N VAL A 74 -1.28 -6.84 -2.16
CA VAL A 74 -0.64 -8.16 -2.13
C VAL A 74 -0.58 -8.64 -0.67
N PRO A 75 -1.19 -9.78 -0.33
CA PRO A 75 -1.15 -10.32 1.02
C PRO A 75 0.29 -10.67 1.47
N LYS A 76 0.54 -10.66 2.79
CA LYS A 76 1.88 -10.89 3.35
C LYS A 76 2.41 -12.30 3.04
N GLU A 77 1.54 -13.28 2.92
CA GLU A 77 1.84 -14.67 2.54
C GLU A 77 2.31 -14.82 1.09
N ASN A 78 1.99 -13.85 0.24
CA ASN A 78 2.45 -13.80 -1.14
C ASN A 78 3.83 -13.16 -1.28
N ILE A 79 4.38 -12.55 -0.21
CA ILE A 79 5.72 -11.98 -0.20
C ILE A 79 6.75 -13.09 0.09
N VAL A 80 7.63 -13.33 -0.87
CA VAL A 80 8.72 -14.32 -0.79
C VAL A 80 9.94 -13.74 -0.08
N SER A 81 10.35 -12.53 -0.46
CA SER A 81 11.40 -11.77 0.24
C SER A 81 11.18 -10.27 0.05
N TRP A 82 11.60 -9.46 1.01
CA TRP A 82 11.46 -8.00 0.97
C TRP A 82 12.57 -7.34 1.77
N ASP A 83 13.41 -6.57 1.09
CA ASP A 83 14.32 -5.59 1.68
C ASP A 83 14.07 -4.19 1.09
N GLU A 84 14.82 -3.20 1.58
CA GLU A 84 14.64 -1.79 1.20
C GLU A 84 14.84 -1.48 -0.29
N ASN A 85 15.47 -2.39 -1.05
CA ASN A 85 15.82 -2.18 -2.46
C ASN A 85 15.25 -3.26 -3.39
N LYS A 86 14.74 -4.38 -2.85
CA LYS A 86 14.23 -5.51 -3.63
C LYS A 86 13.07 -6.20 -2.93
N ILE A 87 12.02 -6.50 -3.71
CA ILE A 87 10.90 -7.32 -3.26
C ILE A 87 10.67 -8.45 -4.25
N VAL A 88 10.53 -9.68 -3.74
CA VAL A 88 10.08 -10.84 -4.51
C VAL A 88 8.72 -11.26 -3.98
N PHE A 89 7.73 -11.34 -4.86
CA PHE A 89 6.36 -11.71 -4.48
C PHE A 89 5.69 -12.57 -5.55
N ASN A 90 4.72 -13.37 -5.13
CA ASN A 90 3.84 -14.13 -6.02
C ASN A 90 2.55 -13.34 -6.24
N VAL A 91 2.07 -13.25 -7.49
CA VAL A 91 0.77 -12.61 -7.78
C VAL A 91 -0.35 -13.41 -7.11
N PRO A 92 -1.20 -12.78 -6.28
CA PRO A 92 -2.31 -13.46 -5.62
C PRO A 92 -3.32 -14.06 -6.62
N ALA A 93 -3.85 -15.24 -6.29
CA ALA A 93 -4.74 -16.01 -7.15
C ALA A 93 -6.10 -15.33 -7.42
N ASN A 94 -6.44 -14.26 -6.70
CA ASN A 94 -7.65 -13.47 -6.89
C ASN A 94 -7.44 -12.24 -7.80
N ILE A 95 -6.22 -11.98 -8.30
CA ILE A 95 -5.97 -10.86 -9.22
C ILE A 95 -6.20 -11.31 -10.67
N THR A 96 -7.02 -10.57 -11.40
CA THR A 96 -7.28 -10.80 -12.82
C THR A 96 -6.02 -10.52 -13.65
N PRO A 97 -5.59 -11.43 -14.55
CA PRO A 97 -4.48 -11.19 -15.46
C PRO A 97 -4.72 -10.02 -16.41
N GLY A 98 -3.63 -9.39 -16.87
CA GLY A 98 -3.68 -8.25 -17.79
C GLY A 98 -2.74 -7.12 -17.41
N GLY A 99 -2.76 -6.06 -18.22
CA GLY A 99 -1.99 -4.83 -17.99
C GLY A 99 -2.66 -3.91 -16.96
N SER A 100 -1.86 -3.34 -16.07
CA SER A 100 -2.25 -2.39 -15.03
C SER A 100 -1.03 -1.63 -14.49
N PHE A 101 -1.16 -1.02 -13.32
CA PHE A 101 -0.04 -0.46 -12.57
C PHE A 101 0.18 -1.16 -11.24
N ILE A 102 1.44 -1.20 -10.82
CA ILE A 102 1.90 -1.61 -9.51
C ILE A 102 2.47 -0.42 -8.76
N ILE A 103 2.18 -0.35 -7.46
CA ILE A 103 2.77 0.65 -6.55
C ILE A 103 3.27 -0.01 -5.27
N VAL A 104 4.22 0.65 -4.62
CA VAL A 104 4.64 0.35 -3.24
C VAL A 104 4.25 1.53 -2.36
N GLU A 105 3.60 1.25 -1.24
CA GLU A 105 3.29 2.25 -0.21
C GLU A 105 4.06 1.92 1.07
N VAL A 106 4.78 2.89 1.62
CA VAL A 106 5.56 2.76 2.86
C VAL A 106 5.21 3.94 3.76
N ALA A 107 4.75 3.68 4.99
CA ALA A 107 4.36 4.72 5.95
C ALA A 107 3.46 5.83 5.37
N GLY A 108 2.50 5.46 4.50
CA GLY A 108 1.57 6.38 3.84
C GLY A 108 2.14 7.16 2.65
N LYS A 109 3.38 6.88 2.23
CA LYS A 109 4.00 7.44 1.01
C LYS A 109 3.96 6.41 -0.11
N ARG A 110 3.51 6.82 -1.30
CA ARG A 110 3.38 5.95 -2.47
C ARG A 110 4.51 6.20 -3.47
N SER A 111 4.92 5.14 -4.15
CA SER A 111 5.73 5.26 -5.35
C SER A 111 4.89 5.81 -6.49
N TRP A 112 5.56 6.24 -7.56
CA TRP A 112 4.89 6.39 -8.85
C TRP A 112 4.30 5.06 -9.32
N ALA A 113 3.21 5.13 -10.09
CA ALA A 113 2.62 3.99 -10.75
C ALA A 113 3.59 3.42 -11.78
N PHE A 114 3.99 2.16 -11.59
CA PHE A 114 4.89 1.46 -12.52
C PHE A 114 4.06 0.49 -13.36
N SER A 115 4.28 0.48 -14.68
CA SER A 115 3.54 -0.40 -15.58
C SER A 115 3.77 -1.87 -15.22
N PHE A 116 2.69 -2.62 -15.07
CA PHE A 116 2.71 -4.01 -14.65
C PHE A 116 1.78 -4.86 -15.52
N SER A 117 2.24 -6.02 -15.95
CA SER A 117 1.43 -6.97 -16.69
C SER A 117 1.83 -8.38 -16.35
N PHE A 118 0.85 -9.27 -16.28
CA PHE A 118 1.06 -10.70 -16.07
C PHE A 118 -0.02 -11.53 -16.75
N SER A 119 0.32 -12.78 -17.04
CA SER A 119 -0.55 -13.83 -17.57
C SER A 119 -0.62 -15.01 -16.61
N ARG A 120 -1.57 -15.93 -16.80
CA ARG A 120 -1.68 -17.20 -16.07
C ARG A 120 -1.41 -18.38 -16.96
#